data_AF-A0A4S2CUF4-F1
#
_entry.id   AF-A0A4S2CUF4-F1
#
_cell.length_a   1.000
_cell.length_b   1.000
_cell.length_c   1.000
_cell.angle_alpha   90.00
_cell.angle_beta   90.00
_cell.angle_gamma   90.00
#
_symmetry.space_group_name_H-M   'P 1'
#
loop_
_entity.id
_entity.type
_entity.pdbx_description
1 polymer ?
#
loop_
_entity_poly.entity_id
_entity_poly.type
_entity_poly.pdbx_seq_one_letter_code
_entity_poly.pdbx_strand_id
1 'polypeptide(L)'
;MKKIIQTLMFIILIASCADNDILPDKPFNGNAAEVDSIRTVGELPEDSLNIKYMMQTNSDLIISDRIIYKNSIYVLDLSLEEAKQLSISDKMYQKYVEIVSNMNKDNKEH
;
A
#
# COMPACT_ATOMS: atom_id res chain seq x y z
N MET A 1 -41.86 -20.57 3.18
CA MET A 1 -41.27 -19.45 3.93
C MET A 1 -40.36 -19.90 5.08
N LYS A 2 -40.82 -20.73 6.02
CA LYS A 2 -40.00 -21.20 7.16
C LYS A 2 -38.69 -21.91 6.75
N LYS A 3 -38.73 -22.74 5.70
CA LYS A 3 -37.54 -23.43 5.17
C LYS A 3 -36.51 -22.49 4.51
N ILE A 4 -36.97 -21.40 3.88
CA ILE A 4 -36.10 -20.42 3.22
C ILE A 4 -35.37 -19.58 4.28
N ILE A 5 -36.08 -19.18 5.34
CA ILE A 5 -35.52 -18.44 6.49
C ILE A 5 -34.45 -19.29 7.19
N GLN A 6 -34.70 -20.61 7.33
CA GLN A 6 -33.74 -21.52 7.96
C GLN A 6 -32.48 -21.73 7.12
N THR A 7 -32.59 -21.79 5.78
CA THR A 7 -31.43 -21.85 4.89
C THR A 7 -30.62 -20.56 4.92
N LEU A 8 -31.28 -19.39 4.98
CA LEU A 8 -30.61 -18.09 5.01
C LEU A 8 -29.78 -17.91 6.29
N MET A 9 -30.27 -18.39 7.44
CA MET A 9 -29.52 -18.31 8.71
C MET A 9 -28.24 -19.17 8.71
N PHE A 10 -28.24 -20.28 7.97
CA PHE A 10 -27.08 -21.17 7.89
C PHE A 10 -25.93 -20.56 7.08
N ILE A 11 -26.25 -19.75 6.06
CA ILE A 11 -25.25 -19.08 5.20
C ILE A 11 -24.52 -17.96 5.96
N ILE A 12 -25.19 -17.27 6.89
CA ILE A 12 -24.59 -16.19 7.68
C ILE A 12 -23.52 -16.73 8.66
N LEU A 13 -23.69 -17.96 9.18
CA LEU A 13 -22.77 -18.56 10.15
C LEU A 13 -21.39 -18.90 9.56
N ILE A 14 -21.31 -19.23 8.27
CA ILE A 14 -20.04 -19.59 7.60
C ILE A 14 -19.29 -18.38 7.02
N ALA A 15 -19.92 -17.20 7.01
CA ALA A 15 -19.35 -15.97 6.44
C ALA A 15 -18.69 -15.06 7.49
N SER A 16 -18.65 -15.45 8.76
CA SER A 16 -17.92 -14.73 9.79
C SER A 16 -16.43 -15.02 9.64
N CYS A 17 -15.74 -14.26 8.80
CA CYS A 17 -14.29 -14.14 8.90
C CYS A 17 -13.98 -13.57 10.29
N ALA A 18 -13.35 -14.36 11.15
CA ALA A 18 -12.71 -13.81 12.32
C ALA A 18 -11.55 -12.93 11.83
N ASP A 19 -11.68 -11.63 11.99
CA ASP A 19 -10.56 -10.70 11.87
C ASP A 19 -9.65 -11.02 13.05
N ASN A 20 -8.62 -11.85 12.83
CA ASN A 20 -7.71 -12.22 13.89
C ASN A 20 -6.87 -10.99 14.21
N ASP A 21 -7.11 -10.44 15.40
CA ASP A 21 -6.44 -9.27 15.94
C ASP A 21 -4.92 -9.28 15.72
N ILE A 22 -4.45 -8.09 15.38
CA ILE A 22 -3.11 -7.51 15.46
C ILE A 22 -2.10 -8.41 16.20
N LEU A 23 -1.05 -8.81 15.46
CA LEU A 23 0.15 -9.44 16.02
C LEU A 23 0.66 -8.62 17.22
N PRO A 24 0.71 -9.19 18.44
CA PRO A 24 1.38 -8.54 19.55
C PRO A 24 2.88 -8.43 19.23
N ASP A 25 3.47 -7.27 19.49
CA ASP A 25 4.89 -7.00 19.29
C ASP A 25 5.72 -8.12 19.94
N LYS A 26 6.32 -8.96 19.11
CA LYS A 26 7.26 -9.98 19.57
C LYS A 26 8.53 -9.26 20.03
N PRO A 27 8.94 -9.35 21.31
CA PRO A 27 10.24 -8.85 21.70
C PRO A 27 11.31 -9.64 20.95
N PHE A 28 12.15 -8.91 20.22
CA PHE A 28 13.24 -9.43 19.42
C PHE A 28 14.33 -9.99 20.35
N ASN A 29 14.20 -11.24 20.77
CA ASN A 29 15.27 -11.96 21.43
C ASN A 29 16.20 -12.55 20.36
N GLY A 30 17.17 -11.74 19.93
CA GLY A 30 18.19 -12.11 18.96
C GLY A 30 19.48 -12.52 19.65
N ASN A 31 19.73 -13.82 19.73
CA ASN A 31 21.05 -14.37 19.98
C ASN A 31 21.42 -15.36 18.89
N ALA A 32 22.57 -15.05 18.26
CA ALA A 32 23.39 -15.82 17.33
C ALA A 32 22.93 -15.91 15.86
N ALA A 33 23.43 -14.99 15.03
CA ALA A 33 24.35 -15.30 13.93
C ALA A 33 24.86 -13.98 13.31
N GLU A 34 26.18 -13.82 13.24
CA GLU A 34 26.86 -12.69 12.61
C GLU A 34 26.45 -12.59 11.14
N VAL A 35 25.82 -11.47 10.76
CA VAL A 35 25.69 -11.04 9.38
C VAL A 35 26.29 -9.64 9.30
N ASP A 36 27.45 -9.59 8.67
CA ASP A 36 28.19 -8.40 8.33
C ASP A 36 27.40 -7.50 7.36
N SER A 37 27.43 -6.20 7.63
CA SER A 37 26.98 -5.09 6.77
C SER A 37 25.48 -4.98 6.42
N ILE A 38 24.61 -4.77 7.42
CA ILE A 38 23.34 -4.07 7.18
C ILE A 38 23.41 -2.75 7.92
N ARG A 39 23.43 -1.65 7.15
CA ARG A 39 23.12 -0.31 7.64
C ARG A 39 21.89 -0.44 8.50
N THR A 40 22.02 -0.28 9.81
CA THR A 40 20.90 -0.16 10.74
C THR A 40 19.91 0.79 10.09
N VAL A 41 18.78 0.23 9.62
CA VAL A 41 17.59 1.01 9.27
C VAL A 41 17.32 1.79 10.54
N GLY A 42 17.58 3.09 10.45
CA GLY A 42 17.84 3.95 11.59
C GLY A 42 16.77 3.83 12.65
N GLU A 43 17.17 4.07 13.89
CA GLU A 43 16.29 4.34 15.02
C GLU A 43 15.03 5.05 14.53
N LEU A 44 13.88 4.41 14.72
CA LEU A 44 12.58 5.03 14.44
C LEU A 44 12.54 6.35 15.22
N PRO A 45 12.34 7.50 14.56
CA PRO A 45 12.30 8.79 15.24
C PRO A 45 11.26 8.78 16.36
N GLU A 46 11.60 9.47 17.45
CA GLU A 46 10.92 9.50 18.75
C GLU A 46 9.44 9.95 18.71
N ASP A 47 8.91 10.39 17.56
CA ASP A 47 7.49 10.71 17.39
C ASP A 47 6.86 9.92 16.23
N SER A 48 6.46 8.68 16.55
CA SER A 48 5.71 7.79 15.66
C SER A 48 4.48 8.45 15.01
N LEU A 49 3.88 9.44 15.67
CA LEU A 49 2.71 10.14 15.19
C LEU A 49 3.05 11.08 14.03
N ASN A 50 4.16 11.81 14.12
CA ASN A 50 4.61 12.69 13.05
C ASN A 50 4.97 11.89 11.78
N ILE A 51 5.64 10.73 11.94
CA ILE A 51 5.96 9.83 10.82
C ILE A 51 4.66 9.35 10.15
N LYS A 52 3.68 8.92 10.95
CA LYS A 52 2.37 8.47 10.46
C LYS A 52 1.68 9.58 9.67
N TYR A 53 1.64 10.80 10.18
CA TYR A 53 1.04 11.93 9.47
C TYR A 53 1.78 12.24 8.16
N MET A 54 3.12 12.21 8.18
CA MET A 54 3.91 12.39 6.96
C MET A 54 3.59 11.33 5.91
N MET A 55 3.51 10.05 6.29
CA MET A 55 3.16 8.98 5.34
C MET A 55 1.74 9.15 4.76
N GLN A 56 0.80 9.68 5.54
CA GLN A 56 -0.59 9.88 5.10
C GLN A 56 -0.82 11.14 4.25
N THR A 57 0.05 12.14 4.36
CA THR A 57 -0.14 13.46 3.71
C THR A 57 0.86 13.73 2.59
N ASN A 58 1.89 12.91 2.44
CA ASN A 58 2.90 13.09 1.41
C ASN A 58 2.34 12.75 0.03
N SER A 59 2.17 13.78 -0.80
CA SER A 59 1.65 13.64 -2.16
C SER A 59 2.48 12.75 -3.08
N ASP A 60 3.81 12.67 -2.91
CA ASP A 60 4.68 11.76 -3.68
C ASP A 60 4.33 10.30 -3.35
N LEU A 61 4.13 9.98 -2.06
CA LEU A 61 3.74 8.63 -1.65
C LEU A 61 2.35 8.29 -2.17
N ILE A 62 1.39 9.20 -1.98
CA ILE A 62 -0.01 9.01 -2.42
C ILE A 62 -0.11 8.72 -3.92
N ILE A 63 0.61 9.45 -4.77
CA ILE A 63 0.55 9.23 -6.22
C ILE A 63 1.36 7.98 -6.65
N SER A 64 2.46 7.67 -5.96
CA SER A 64 3.25 6.47 -6.25
C SER A 64 2.48 5.18 -6.00
N ASP A 65 1.66 5.14 -4.94
CA ASP A 65 0.78 4.02 -4.61
C ASP A 65 -0.33 3.78 -5.65
N ARG A 66 -0.55 4.74 -6.56
CA ARG A 66 -1.50 4.61 -7.67
C ARG A 66 -0.90 4.02 -8.94
N ILE A 67 0.40 3.72 -8.96
CA ILE A 67 0.99 2.99 -10.09
C ILE A 67 0.69 1.49 -9.92
N ILE A 68 -0.03 0.92 -10.88
CA ILE A 68 -0.38 -0.51 -10.89
C ILE A 68 0.18 -1.19 -12.14
N TYR A 69 0.45 -2.49 -12.03
CA TYR A 69 0.79 -3.32 -13.19
C TYR A 69 -0.45 -4.09 -13.65
N LYS A 70 -0.91 -3.82 -14.88
CA LYS A 70 -2.13 -4.42 -15.44
C LYS A 70 -1.92 -4.69 -16.92
N ASN A 71 -2.33 -5.87 -17.40
CA ASN A 71 -2.23 -6.26 -18.81
C ASN A 71 -0.79 -6.08 -19.37
N SER A 72 0.20 -6.49 -18.58
CA SER A 72 1.63 -6.38 -18.91
C SER A 72 2.19 -4.97 -19.09
N ILE A 73 1.48 -3.94 -18.62
CA ILE A 73 1.93 -2.55 -18.62
C ILE A 73 1.74 -1.91 -17.25
N TYR A 74 2.61 -0.97 -16.91
CA TYR A 74 2.41 -0.06 -15.79
C TYR A 74 1.40 1.01 -16.18
N VAL A 75 0.47 1.32 -15.28
CA VAL A 75 -0.57 2.33 -15.46
C VAL A 75 -0.62 3.19 -14.20
N LEU A 76 -0.70 4.50 -14.37
CA LEU A 76 -1.07 5.41 -13.29
C LEU A 76 -2.60 5.37 -13.14
N ASP A 77 -3.09 4.64 -12.14
CA ASP A 77 -4.52 4.53 -11.81
C ASP A 77 -5.00 5.73 -11.00
N LEU A 78 -4.80 6.91 -11.59
CA LEU A 78 -5.21 8.19 -11.06
C LEU A 78 -5.36 9.15 -12.24
N SER A 79 -6.52 9.76 -12.39
CA SER A 79 -6.74 10.83 -13.37
C SER A 79 -6.21 12.18 -12.86
N LEU A 80 -6.00 13.14 -13.78
CA LEU A 80 -5.60 14.50 -13.41
C LEU A 80 -6.62 15.19 -12.49
N GLU A 81 -7.92 14.95 -12.70
CA GLU A 81 -8.96 15.55 -11.87
C GLU A 81 -9.02 14.94 -10.46
N GLU A 82 -8.82 13.63 -10.33
CA GLU A 82 -8.66 12.97 -9.02
C GLU A 82 -7.39 13.46 -8.31
N ALA A 83 -6.29 13.64 -9.05
CA ALA A 83 -5.07 14.21 -8.49
C ALA A 83 -5.30 15.61 -7.91
N LYS A 84 -6.03 16.48 -8.63
CA LYS A 84 -6.40 17.82 -8.12
C LYS A 84 -7.27 17.74 -6.87
N GLN A 85 -8.23 16.81 -6.81
CA GLN A 85 -9.04 16.59 -5.61
C GLN A 85 -8.21 16.17 -4.39
N LEU A 86 -7.11 15.45 -4.63
CA LEU A 86 -6.12 15.07 -3.62
C LEU A 86 -5.08 16.17 -3.35
N SER A 87 -5.29 17.39 -3.85
CA SER A 87 -4.34 18.52 -3.75
C SER A 87 -2.95 18.23 -4.33
N ILE A 88 -2.87 17.30 -5.30
CA ILE A 88 -1.65 16.99 -6.04
C ILE A 88 -1.55 17.97 -7.21
N SER A 89 -0.43 18.68 -7.31
CA SER A 89 -0.23 19.65 -8.39
C SER A 89 -0.10 19.00 -9.77
N ASP A 90 -0.50 19.74 -10.82
CA ASP A 90 -0.36 19.30 -12.21
C ASP A 90 1.09 18.90 -12.55
N LYS A 91 2.08 19.67 -12.07
CA LYS A 91 3.51 19.35 -12.27
C LYS A 91 3.87 17.99 -11.66
N MET A 92 3.35 17.70 -10.48
CA MET A 92 3.58 16.45 -9.75
C MET A 92 2.94 15.27 -10.48
N TYR A 93 1.72 15.45 -10.96
CA TYR A 93 1.02 14.47 -11.78
C TYR A 93 1.80 14.14 -13.06
N GLN A 94 2.25 15.16 -13.81
CA GLN A 94 3.01 14.97 -15.05
C GLN A 94 4.34 14.23 -14.81
N LYS A 95 5.04 14.51 -13.70
CA LYS A 95 6.23 13.75 -13.29
C LYS A 95 5.93 12.26 -13.19
N TYR A 96 4.81 11.87 -12.58
CA TYR A 96 4.44 10.45 -12.42
C TYR A 96 3.93 9.80 -13.71
N VAL A 97 3.28 10.56 -14.59
CA VAL A 97 2.99 10.11 -15.96
C VAL A 97 4.28 9.76 -16.73
N GLU A 98 5.30 10.60 -16.60
CA GLU A 98 6.61 10.37 -17.23
C GLU A 98 7.32 9.15 -16.63
N ILE A 99 7.30 8.99 -15.30
CA ILE A 99 7.84 7.81 -14.62
C ILE A 99 7.20 6.53 -15.16
N VAL A 100 5.86 6.45 -15.21
CA VAL A 100 5.14 5.28 -15.74
C VAL A 100 5.46 5.03 -17.21
N SER A 101 5.62 6.08 -18.02
CA SER A 101 6.05 5.98 -19.41
C SER A 101 7.43 5.32 -19.53
N ASN A 102 8.38 5.72 -18.68
CA ASN A 102 9.74 5.16 -18.68
C ASN A 102 9.76 3.71 -18.18
N MET A 103 9.04 3.39 -17.11
CA MET A 103 8.90 2.00 -16.63
C MET A 103 8.38 1.05 -17.73
N ASN A 104 7.47 1.54 -18.57
CA ASN A 104 6.94 0.78 -19.70
C ASN A 104 7.90 0.66 -20.88
N LYS A 105 8.88 1.56 -21.03
CA LYS A 105 9.95 1.41 -22.04
C LYS A 105 10.91 0.32 -21.59
N ASP A 106 11.38 0.41 -20.35
CA ASP A 106 12.32 -0.54 -19.77
C ASP A 106 11.76 -1.97 -19.78
N ASN A 107 10.45 -2.13 -19.48
CA ASN A 107 9.78 -3.43 -19.53
C ASN A 107 9.64 -4.05 -20.94
N LYS A 108 9.82 -3.28 -22.02
CA LYS A 108 9.80 -3.80 -23.40
C LYS A 108 11.16 -4.23 -23.91
N GLU A 109 12.23 -3.84 -23.21
CA GLU A 109 13.61 -4.19 -23.56
C GLU A 109 14.06 -5.52 -22.93
N HIS A 110 13.18 -6.19 -22.19
CA HIS A 110 13.35 -7.50 -21.58
C HIS A 110 12.38 -8.53 -22.18
#